data_AF-I3E8Z1-F1
#
_entry.id   AF-I3E8Z1-F1
#
_cell.length_a   1.000
_cell.length_b   1.000
_cell.length_c   1.000
_cell.angle_alpha   90.00
_cell.angle_beta   90.00
_cell.angle_gamma   90.00
#
_symmetry.space_group_name_H-M   'P 1'
#
loop_
_entity.id
_entity.type
_entity.pdbx_description
1 polymer ?
#
loop_
_entity_poly.entity_id
_entity_poly.type
_entity_poly.pdbx_seq_one_letter_code
_entity_poly.pdbx_strand_id
1 'polypeptide(L)'
;MMDYNYEILSLLDNSLEFEKLHSKFSRFNPFKILRVDQFEIRHSNVLSWLLNPNDNHNLGSFFVKKLLAKTFVKAENENLLGRYNLIQLHKHSFHDLEVYREVQTSNNKRIDILAVSELQKVVILIENKYKSSESDGQLNNYLSFVRQKYSGYTIIPIFLSLDSSVPTNKEYFILDYHDILDILKIYMDVNGDQIFHPIKEFINYYISILEDELIRDEEDIELALQIYKKHKDAIDFLYAVHNEKADKFISSEVLTQVAALSPEDKIAIDKIYLDHQETINFIYTVGNSIIREAFLEFVLQNEIPDNCWRDHIRVPSFIFPEWRQLDEILGVPKEEWWLNNAFIIWFERIWDNRLKLTVEVGPLDYEARLRLLNTLERKGVKIKEKSKEQGAMYTRIYTSAIKVENWADKKEIVEAMNRLYNKEDFYSICTAISGAIHEIVYGQNSDDEMIHTENTGEKEILAKSFEQFMKEQGIQEGCYNVHHRLPSFILPEFRVLEQSFGIPRWNWWLNNCLIMWFERLKDNRLKFTIEVGPLESDKRIEFLNRLEEKGIKINPRSKLPEASYTRIFSGTHEILDWTDEKEIITAMNNLYSNSECKKVILAINEIAEEITTLIR
;
A
#
# COMPACT_ATOMS: atom_id res chain seq x y z
N MET A 1 -30.25 10.33 -27.53
CA MET A 1 -29.19 11.33 -27.35
C MET A 1 -29.43 11.94 -25.98
N MET A 2 -28.50 11.77 -25.05
CA MET A 2 -28.56 12.41 -23.72
C MET A 2 -28.56 13.92 -23.89
N ASP A 3 -29.42 14.64 -23.17
CA ASP A 3 -29.44 16.10 -23.16
C ASP A 3 -28.51 16.59 -22.04
N TYR A 4 -27.24 16.80 -22.37
CA TYR A 4 -26.23 17.23 -21.40
C TYR A 4 -26.52 18.61 -20.81
N ASN A 5 -27.33 19.44 -21.48
CA ASN A 5 -27.78 20.70 -20.87
C ASN A 5 -28.70 20.41 -19.68
N TYR A 6 -29.60 19.43 -19.78
CA TYR A 6 -30.41 18.99 -18.65
C TYR A 6 -29.55 18.41 -17.51
N GLU A 7 -28.55 17.60 -17.84
CA GLU A 7 -27.66 17.00 -16.82
C GLU A 7 -26.80 18.04 -16.10
N ILE A 8 -26.26 19.04 -16.82
CA ILE A 8 -25.50 20.15 -16.23
C ILE A 8 -26.42 21.02 -15.36
N LEU A 9 -27.64 21.35 -15.83
CA LEU A 9 -28.61 22.08 -15.01
C LEU A 9 -29.05 21.27 -13.78
N SER A 10 -29.19 19.95 -13.91
CA SER A 10 -29.49 19.05 -12.79
C SER A 10 -28.37 19.05 -11.75
N LEU A 11 -27.12 19.07 -12.18
CA LEU A 11 -25.95 19.19 -11.30
C LEU A 11 -25.90 20.54 -10.58
N LEU A 12 -26.08 21.65 -11.31
CA LEU A 12 -25.91 23.00 -10.77
C LEU A 12 -27.12 23.48 -9.95
N ASP A 13 -28.34 23.24 -10.43
CA ASP A 13 -29.55 23.83 -9.81
C ASP A 13 -30.23 22.90 -8.79
N ASN A 14 -29.96 21.58 -8.83
CA ASN A 14 -30.70 20.57 -8.05
C ASN A 14 -29.83 19.65 -7.18
N SER A 15 -28.55 20.01 -6.96
CA SER A 15 -27.63 19.27 -6.08
C SER A 15 -27.22 20.12 -4.89
N LEU A 16 -27.93 19.96 -3.77
CA LEU A 16 -27.54 20.57 -2.49
C LEU A 16 -26.12 20.12 -2.09
N GLU A 17 -25.78 18.88 -2.46
CA GLU A 17 -24.48 18.28 -2.27
C GLU A 17 -23.39 19.02 -3.03
N PHE A 18 -23.63 19.32 -4.32
CA PHE A 18 -22.69 20.08 -5.14
C PHE A 18 -22.48 21.49 -4.59
N GLU A 19 -23.55 22.19 -4.20
CA GLU A 19 -23.45 23.53 -3.60
C GLU A 19 -22.69 23.52 -2.27
N LYS A 20 -22.93 22.54 -1.40
CA LYS A 20 -22.17 22.38 -0.15
C LYS A 20 -20.68 22.20 -0.43
N LEU A 21 -20.33 21.33 -1.37
CA LEU A 21 -18.95 21.06 -1.75
C LEU A 21 -18.31 22.28 -2.44
N HIS A 22 -19.04 22.92 -3.36
CA HIS A 22 -18.60 24.12 -4.07
C HIS A 22 -18.34 25.28 -3.12
N SER A 23 -19.21 25.49 -2.13
CA SER A 23 -19.06 26.55 -1.11
C SER A 23 -17.80 26.42 -0.25
N LYS A 24 -17.15 25.24 -0.21
CA LYS A 24 -15.85 25.04 0.44
C LYS A 24 -14.72 25.58 -0.46
N PHE A 25 -14.73 25.20 -1.74
CA PHE A 25 -13.72 25.61 -2.71
C PHE A 25 -13.82 27.10 -3.11
N SER A 26 -15.03 27.67 -3.16
CA SER A 26 -15.29 29.05 -3.59
C SER A 26 -15.17 30.10 -2.48
N ARG A 27 -14.70 29.72 -1.29
CA ARG A 27 -14.48 30.69 -0.20
C ARG A 27 -13.47 31.76 -0.62
N PHE A 28 -13.76 33.00 -0.22
CA PHE A 28 -12.82 34.10 -0.40
C PHE A 28 -11.47 33.75 0.25
N ASN A 29 -10.42 33.74 -0.56
CA ASN A 29 -9.06 33.51 -0.09
C ASN A 29 -8.07 34.38 -0.90
N PRO A 30 -7.32 35.28 -0.25
CA PRO A 30 -6.35 36.14 -0.93
C PRO A 30 -5.26 35.38 -1.71
N PHE A 31 -4.84 34.21 -1.24
CA PHE A 31 -3.82 33.41 -1.90
C PHE A 31 -4.34 32.86 -3.25
N LYS A 32 -5.59 32.36 -3.29
CA LYS A 32 -6.25 31.91 -4.53
C LYS A 32 -6.46 33.07 -5.51
N ILE A 33 -6.91 34.22 -5.01
CA ILE A 33 -7.14 35.42 -5.85
C ILE A 33 -5.85 35.87 -6.53
N LEU A 34 -4.73 35.85 -5.79
CA LEU A 34 -3.42 36.19 -6.31
C LEU A 34 -2.76 35.03 -7.09
N ARG A 35 -3.38 33.84 -7.11
CA ARG A 35 -2.87 32.60 -7.71
C ARG A 35 -1.48 32.23 -7.21
N VAL A 36 -1.23 32.39 -5.92
CA VAL A 36 0.08 32.13 -5.29
C VAL A 36 0.12 30.82 -4.50
N ASP A 37 -1.04 30.21 -4.26
CA ASP A 37 -1.29 28.96 -3.54
C ASP A 37 -0.73 27.70 -4.24
N GLN A 38 -0.34 27.80 -5.51
CA GLN A 38 0.18 26.68 -6.29
C GLN A 38 1.72 26.62 -6.31
N PHE A 39 2.40 27.62 -5.73
CA PHE A 39 3.85 27.78 -5.88
C PHE A 39 4.59 27.44 -4.58
N GLU A 40 5.43 26.39 -4.62
CA GLU A 40 6.26 25.93 -3.49
C GLU A 40 7.01 27.06 -2.79
N ILE A 41 7.62 27.97 -3.55
CA ILE A 41 8.33 29.14 -3.01
C ILE A 41 7.42 30.03 -2.14
N ARG A 42 6.11 30.13 -2.42
CA ARG A 42 5.13 30.91 -1.67
C ARG A 42 4.78 30.24 -0.35
N HIS A 43 4.67 28.91 -0.31
CA HIS A 43 4.59 28.18 0.95
C HIS A 43 5.85 28.35 1.78
N SER A 44 7.04 28.31 1.15
CA SER A 44 8.31 28.56 1.85
C SER A 44 8.39 29.97 2.45
N ASN A 45 7.76 30.98 1.83
CA ASN A 45 7.64 32.33 2.42
C ASN A 45 6.83 32.29 3.73
N VAL A 46 5.65 31.65 3.70
CA VAL A 46 4.77 31.57 4.88
C VAL A 46 5.42 30.76 6.00
N LEU A 47 6.02 29.61 5.67
CA LEU A 47 6.74 28.78 6.64
C LEU A 47 7.91 29.53 7.27
N SER A 48 8.69 30.28 6.48
CA SER A 48 9.82 31.05 7.02
C SER A 48 9.38 32.19 7.91
N TRP A 49 8.27 32.84 7.57
CA TRP A 49 7.63 33.83 8.42
C TRP A 49 7.21 33.19 9.75
N LEU A 50 6.48 32.08 9.74
CA LEU A 50 6.04 31.36 10.94
C LEU A 50 7.19 30.81 11.80
N LEU A 51 8.29 30.38 11.17
CA LEU A 51 9.47 29.85 11.85
C LEU A 51 10.26 30.92 12.59
N ASN A 52 10.21 32.17 12.14
CA ASN A 52 11.01 33.26 12.70
C ASN A 52 10.38 33.80 13.99
N PRO A 53 10.91 33.47 15.18
CA PRO A 53 10.31 33.82 16.46
C PRO A 53 10.16 35.33 16.69
N ASN A 54 10.92 36.15 15.96
CA ASN A 54 10.97 37.61 16.10
C ASN A 54 10.24 38.34 14.97
N ASP A 55 9.55 37.63 14.08
CA ASP A 55 8.76 38.25 13.03
C ASP A 55 7.46 38.85 13.58
N ASN A 56 6.77 39.61 12.74
CA ASN A 56 5.58 40.38 13.12
C ASN A 56 4.33 39.53 13.39
N HIS A 57 4.42 38.20 13.34
CA HIS A 57 3.33 37.29 13.66
C HIS A 57 3.05 37.18 15.17
N ASN A 58 4.04 37.49 16.03
CA ASN A 58 3.94 37.43 17.50
C ASN A 58 3.59 36.05 18.09
N LEU A 59 3.89 34.95 17.38
CA LEU A 59 3.77 33.58 17.91
C LEU A 59 5.01 33.17 18.74
N GLY A 60 6.06 34.00 18.75
CA GLY A 60 7.34 33.67 19.35
C GLY A 60 7.88 32.34 18.83
N SER A 61 8.54 31.58 19.71
CA SER A 61 9.08 30.25 19.39
C SER A 61 8.04 29.11 19.25
N PHE A 62 6.73 29.40 19.30
CA PHE A 62 5.69 28.36 19.33
C PHE A 62 5.78 27.43 18.12
N PHE A 63 5.81 28.01 16.92
CA PHE A 63 5.72 27.23 15.68
C PHE A 63 6.94 26.32 15.50
N VAL A 64 8.17 26.85 15.64
CA VAL A 64 9.39 26.03 15.54
C VAL A 64 9.45 24.92 16.59
N LYS A 65 9.04 25.19 17.83
CA LYS A 65 9.00 24.17 18.89
C LYS A 65 8.01 23.06 18.56
N LYS A 66 6.82 23.41 18.08
CA LYS A 66 5.81 22.43 17.69
C LYS A 66 6.20 21.65 16.44
N LEU A 67 6.83 22.30 15.46
CA LEU A 67 7.37 21.68 14.26
C LEU A 67 8.43 20.63 14.62
N LEU A 68 9.39 20.96 15.47
CA LEU A 68 10.39 20.00 15.95
C LEU A 68 9.75 18.87 16.78
N ALA A 69 8.80 19.19 17.66
CA ALA A 69 8.10 18.18 18.43
C ALA A 69 7.37 17.16 17.53
N LYS A 70 6.59 17.63 16.54
CA LYS A 70 5.93 16.79 15.53
C LYS A 70 6.94 15.94 14.75
N THR A 71 8.05 16.55 14.33
CA THR A 71 9.14 15.87 13.61
C THR A 71 9.69 14.69 14.42
N PHE A 72 9.93 14.88 15.73
CA PHE A 72 10.57 13.86 16.58
C PHE A 72 9.63 12.76 17.09
N VAL A 73 8.31 12.95 17.03
CA VAL A 73 7.34 11.94 17.50
C VAL A 73 6.73 11.10 16.36
N LYS A 74 7.04 11.42 15.10
CA LYS A 74 6.59 10.63 13.94
C LYS A 74 7.24 9.24 13.96
N ALA A 75 6.43 8.19 13.78
CA ALA A 75 6.91 6.81 13.84
C ALA A 75 7.94 6.51 12.74
N GLU A 76 7.76 7.11 11.57
CA GLU A 76 8.65 7.01 10.41
C GLU A 76 10.06 7.54 10.69
N ASN A 77 10.21 8.37 11.73
CA ASN A 77 11.45 9.03 12.11
C ASN A 77 12.17 8.36 13.29
N GLU A 78 11.63 7.27 13.85
CA GLU A 78 12.13 6.65 15.09
C GLU A 78 13.62 6.26 14.99
N ASN A 79 14.04 5.76 13.84
CA ASN A 79 15.41 5.35 13.54
C ASN A 79 16.43 6.50 13.59
N LEU A 80 16.00 7.76 13.49
CA LEU A 80 16.86 8.95 13.53
C LEU A 80 17.02 9.54 14.93
N LEU A 81 16.10 9.22 15.86
CA LEU A 81 16.03 9.87 17.18
C LEU A 81 17.28 9.64 18.03
N GLY A 82 17.91 8.46 17.92
CA GLY A 82 19.11 8.10 18.68
C GLY A 82 20.32 9.03 18.43
N ARG A 83 20.27 9.89 17.41
CA ARG A 83 21.33 10.85 17.07
C ARG A 83 21.20 12.19 17.80
N TYR A 84 20.07 12.44 18.47
CA TYR A 84 19.75 13.75 19.03
C TYR A 84 19.43 13.66 20.52
N ASN A 85 19.89 14.65 21.29
CA ASN A 85 19.44 14.84 22.66
C ASN A 85 18.11 15.61 22.67
N LEU A 86 17.00 14.89 22.52
CA LEU A 86 15.66 15.46 22.42
C LEU A 86 15.27 16.30 23.64
N ILE A 87 15.72 15.90 24.84
CA ILE A 87 15.47 16.64 26.08
C ILE A 87 16.17 18.00 26.04
N GLN A 88 17.41 18.04 25.55
CA GLN A 88 18.15 19.29 25.39
C GLN A 88 17.48 20.18 24.32
N LEU A 89 17.15 19.61 23.16
CA LEU A 89 16.48 20.34 22.07
C LEU A 89 15.14 20.94 22.51
N HIS A 90 14.34 20.19 23.27
CA HIS A 90 13.06 20.66 23.80
C HIS A 90 13.22 21.86 24.77
N LYS A 91 14.36 21.95 25.47
CA LYS A 91 14.63 23.06 26.41
C LYS A 91 15.12 24.33 25.70
N HIS A 92 15.51 24.26 24.43
CA HIS A 92 15.96 25.44 23.69
C HIS A 92 14.82 26.44 23.55
N SER A 93 15.13 27.71 23.83
CA SER A 93 14.18 28.80 23.69
C SER A 93 13.86 29.11 22.23
N PHE A 94 14.84 28.94 21.34
CA PHE A 94 14.82 29.33 19.93
C PHE A 94 14.44 30.79 19.71
N HIS A 95 14.68 31.69 20.65
CA HIS A 95 14.39 33.13 20.45
C HIS A 95 15.39 33.81 19.51
N ASP A 96 16.58 33.23 19.33
CA ASP A 96 17.68 33.73 18.49
C ASP A 96 17.69 33.09 17.10
N LEU A 97 16.63 32.35 16.75
CA LEU A 97 16.57 31.64 15.49
C LEU A 97 16.46 32.63 14.33
N GLU A 98 17.46 32.64 13.45
CA GLU A 98 17.47 33.42 12.22
C GLU A 98 17.08 32.53 11.04
N VAL A 99 16.08 32.96 10.27
CA VAL A 99 15.52 32.16 9.17
C VAL A 99 15.92 32.76 7.82
N TYR A 100 16.56 31.93 6.99
CA TYR A 100 17.02 32.25 5.65
C TYR A 100 16.26 31.41 4.62
N ARG A 101 16.05 31.96 3.43
CA ARG A 101 15.43 31.26 2.30
C ARG A 101 16.35 31.22 1.10
N GLU A 102 16.11 30.25 0.21
CA GLU A 102 16.79 30.16 -1.08
C GLU A 102 18.32 30.17 -0.95
N VAL A 103 18.85 29.50 0.08
CA VAL A 103 20.28 29.57 0.43
C VAL A 103 21.08 28.80 -0.62
N GLN A 104 21.83 29.56 -1.42
CA GLN A 104 22.68 29.00 -2.46
C GLN A 104 23.84 28.18 -1.88
N THR A 105 23.95 26.94 -2.34
CA THR A 105 25.05 26.02 -2.03
C THR A 105 26.22 26.22 -2.99
N SER A 106 27.34 25.52 -2.74
CA SER A 106 28.53 25.54 -3.60
C SER A 106 28.26 25.13 -5.06
N ASN A 107 27.17 24.39 -5.32
CA ASN A 107 26.84 23.83 -6.62
C ASN A 107 25.71 24.60 -7.32
N ASN A 108 25.44 25.84 -6.91
CA ASN A 108 24.35 26.70 -7.41
C ASN A 108 22.92 26.17 -7.19
N LYS A 109 22.75 25.04 -6.48
CA LYS A 109 21.46 24.59 -5.96
C LYS A 109 21.08 25.40 -4.72
N ARG A 110 19.78 25.51 -4.39
CA ARG A 110 19.27 26.38 -3.32
C ARG A 110 18.47 25.58 -2.29
N ILE A 111 18.82 25.73 -1.02
CA ILE A 111 18.05 25.19 0.11
C ILE A 111 16.83 26.08 0.33
N ASP A 112 15.64 25.50 0.38
CA ASP A 112 14.39 26.28 0.48
C ASP A 112 14.32 27.12 1.75
N ILE A 113 14.57 26.50 2.91
CA ILE A 113 14.60 27.18 4.21
C ILE A 113 15.78 26.66 5.04
N LEU A 114 16.52 27.59 5.64
CA LEU A 114 17.61 27.32 6.58
C LEU A 114 17.43 28.21 7.81
N ALA A 115 17.15 27.61 8.96
CA ALA A 115 17.02 28.32 10.23
C ALA A 115 18.22 28.02 11.13
N VAL A 116 18.87 29.04 11.66
CA VAL A 116 20.12 28.92 12.43
C VAL A 116 19.96 29.59 13.78
N SER A 117 20.25 28.86 14.85
CA SER A 117 20.40 29.40 16.20
C SER A 117 21.87 29.37 16.59
N GLU A 118 22.45 30.56 16.68
CA GLU A 118 23.85 30.75 17.03
C GLU A 118 24.13 30.47 18.51
N LEU A 119 23.18 30.80 19.39
CA LEU A 119 23.31 30.59 20.83
C LEU A 119 23.16 29.12 21.21
N GLN A 120 22.23 28.41 20.57
CA GLN A 120 21.97 27.00 20.87
C GLN A 120 22.80 26.04 20.00
N LYS A 121 23.50 26.56 18.99
CA LYS A 121 24.28 25.77 18.01
C LYS A 121 23.42 24.71 17.32
N VAL A 122 22.25 25.14 16.82
CA VAL A 122 21.30 24.30 16.09
C VAL A 122 21.07 24.87 14.70
N VAL A 123 21.01 24.01 13.69
CA VAL A 123 20.62 24.35 12.33
C VAL A 123 19.47 23.45 11.91
N ILE A 124 18.38 24.05 11.45
CA ILE A 124 17.24 23.34 10.84
C ILE A 124 17.29 23.65 9.35
N LEU A 125 17.47 22.64 8.51
CA LEU A 125 17.32 22.79 7.06
C LEU A 125 16.04 22.09 6.63
N ILE A 126 15.21 22.78 5.86
CA ILE A 126 13.96 22.24 5.36
C ILE A 126 14.02 22.29 3.84
N GLU A 127 13.90 21.12 3.23
CA GLU A 127 13.52 21.00 1.83
C GLU A 127 12.01 20.88 1.75
N ASN A 128 11.37 21.80 1.04
CA ASN A 128 9.93 21.86 0.91
C ASN A 128 9.52 21.26 -0.44
N LYS A 129 8.56 20.35 -0.47
CA LYS A 129 8.02 19.72 -1.68
C LYS A 129 6.50 19.79 -1.64
N TYR A 130 5.95 20.78 -2.33
CA TYR A 130 4.49 20.98 -2.33
C TYR A 130 3.80 20.18 -3.44
N LYS A 131 4.26 20.36 -4.69
CA LYS A 131 3.72 19.63 -5.88
C LYS A 131 4.82 19.11 -6.81
N SER A 132 6.08 19.22 -6.37
CA SER A 132 7.24 18.79 -7.13
C SER A 132 7.89 17.59 -6.47
N SER A 133 8.42 16.67 -7.27
CA SER A 133 9.22 15.55 -6.78
C SER A 133 10.64 16.02 -6.43
N GLU A 134 11.31 15.25 -5.57
CA GLU A 134 12.72 15.48 -5.26
C GLU A 134 13.58 15.47 -6.54
N SER A 135 14.55 16.37 -6.65
CA SER A 135 15.53 16.33 -7.73
C SER A 135 16.75 15.48 -7.35
N ASP A 136 17.26 14.68 -8.29
CA ASP A 136 18.36 13.74 -8.03
C ASP A 136 19.57 14.36 -7.31
N GLY A 137 19.97 13.71 -6.22
CA GLY A 137 21.15 14.03 -5.42
C GLY A 137 21.10 15.38 -4.69
N GLN A 138 19.94 16.04 -4.65
CA GLN A 138 19.75 17.36 -4.03
C GLN A 138 19.96 17.32 -2.51
N LEU A 139 19.30 16.37 -1.82
CA LEU A 139 19.37 16.26 -0.36
C LEU A 139 20.79 16.00 0.16
N ASN A 140 21.54 15.13 -0.52
CA ASN A 140 22.94 14.84 -0.20
C ASN A 140 23.82 16.10 -0.30
N ASN A 141 23.59 16.92 -1.32
CA ASN A 141 24.33 18.16 -1.53
C ASN A 141 24.06 19.16 -0.40
N TYR A 142 22.80 19.31 -0.01
CA TYR A 142 22.35 20.28 1.00
C TYR A 142 22.89 19.94 2.37
N LEU A 143 22.75 18.67 2.77
CA LEU A 143 23.26 18.20 4.04
C LEU A 143 24.80 18.33 4.12
N SER A 144 25.51 18.01 3.04
CA SER A 144 26.97 18.17 2.98
C SER A 144 27.42 19.63 3.12
N PHE A 145 26.74 20.53 2.40
CA PHE A 145 27.02 21.97 2.47
C PHE A 145 26.79 22.53 3.89
N VAL A 146 25.66 22.18 4.52
CA VAL A 146 25.33 22.64 5.88
C VAL A 146 26.31 22.09 6.91
N ARG A 147 26.69 20.80 6.81
CA ARG A 147 27.70 20.18 7.68
C ARG A 147 29.05 20.86 7.61
N GLN A 148 29.48 21.24 6.41
CA GLN A 148 30.74 21.96 6.23
C GLN A 148 30.67 23.38 6.80
N LYS A 149 29.58 24.10 6.55
CA LYS A 149 29.42 25.50 6.97
C LYS A 149 29.22 25.65 8.47
N TYR A 150 28.47 24.75 9.11
CA TYR A 150 28.10 24.80 10.52
C TYR A 150 28.68 23.61 11.29
N SER A 151 29.99 23.43 11.17
CA SER A 151 30.72 22.40 11.90
C SER A 151 30.52 22.55 13.41
N GLY A 152 30.16 21.44 14.09
CA GLY A 152 29.89 21.42 15.53
C GLY A 152 28.47 21.81 15.94
N TYR A 153 27.57 22.11 15.00
CA TYR A 153 26.17 22.39 15.28
C TYR A 153 25.36 21.10 15.24
N THR A 154 24.25 21.06 15.97
CA THR A 154 23.22 20.03 15.80
C THR A 154 22.42 20.36 14.54
N ILE A 155 22.55 19.52 13.50
CA ILE A 155 21.89 19.73 12.21
C ILE A 155 20.66 18.85 12.14
N ILE A 156 19.49 19.45 11.94
CA ILE A 156 18.18 18.80 11.85
C ILE A 156 17.69 18.96 10.40
N PRO A 157 17.96 18.00 9.51
CA PRO A 157 17.42 18.01 8.16
C PRO A 157 15.97 17.53 8.12
N ILE A 158 15.07 18.30 7.53
CA ILE A 158 13.64 17.98 7.40
C ILE A 158 13.28 18.00 5.92
N PHE A 159 12.60 16.95 5.48
CA PHE A 159 11.96 16.86 4.18
C PHE A 159 10.46 17.03 4.40
N LEU A 160 9.94 18.20 4.01
CA LEU A 160 8.54 18.57 4.17
C LEU A 160 7.81 18.32 2.85
N SER A 161 6.82 17.43 2.84
CA SER A 161 6.08 17.05 1.64
C SER A 161 4.56 17.21 1.79
N LEU A 162 3.82 17.31 0.69
CA LEU A 162 2.35 17.30 0.76
C LEU A 162 1.79 15.91 1.16
N ASP A 163 2.45 14.82 0.75
CA ASP A 163 1.92 13.45 0.75
C ASP A 163 2.74 12.42 1.55
N SER A 164 3.57 12.88 2.50
CA SER A 164 4.47 12.00 3.29
C SER A 164 5.44 11.19 2.41
N SER A 165 5.92 11.79 1.32
CA SER A 165 6.92 11.16 0.45
C SER A 165 8.24 10.90 1.17
N VAL A 166 8.84 9.74 0.88
CA VAL A 166 10.09 9.30 1.50
C VAL A 166 11.28 9.98 0.82
N PRO A 167 12.16 10.68 1.56
CA PRO A 167 13.34 11.32 0.98
C PRO A 167 14.36 10.29 0.49
N THR A 168 15.08 10.59 -0.60
CA THR A 168 16.15 9.70 -1.09
C THR A 168 17.31 9.58 -0.10
N ASN A 169 17.54 10.60 0.73
CA ASN A 169 18.52 10.59 1.80
C ASN A 169 17.86 10.24 3.14
N LYS A 170 18.19 9.06 3.67
CA LYS A 170 17.67 8.50 4.93
C LYS A 170 18.03 9.29 6.20
N GLU A 171 18.89 10.31 6.11
CA GLU A 171 19.22 11.17 7.24
C GLU A 171 18.21 12.31 7.46
N TYR A 172 17.34 12.58 6.48
CA TYR A 172 16.28 13.58 6.58
C TYR A 172 15.10 13.04 7.38
N PHE A 173 14.61 13.85 8.31
CA PHE A 173 13.34 13.63 8.97
C PHE A 173 12.18 13.86 7.99
N ILE A 174 11.18 13.00 8.03
CA ILE A 174 9.95 13.14 7.25
C ILE A 174 8.97 14.00 8.02
N LEU A 175 8.43 15.02 7.37
CA LEU A 175 7.33 15.85 7.86
C LEU A 175 6.35 16.08 6.70
N ASP A 176 5.07 16.28 6.98
CA ASP A 176 4.10 16.62 5.93
C ASP A 176 3.26 17.86 6.27
N TYR A 177 2.49 18.32 5.28
CA TYR A 177 1.64 19.50 5.45
C TYR A 177 0.42 19.26 6.36
N HIS A 178 0.02 18.01 6.64
CA HIS A 178 -0.97 17.73 7.69
C HIS A 178 -0.39 18.09 9.07
N ASP A 179 0.90 17.80 9.30
CA ASP A 179 1.57 18.23 10.53
C ASP A 179 1.59 19.76 10.67
N ILE A 180 1.82 20.49 9.58
CA ILE A 180 1.78 21.97 9.57
C ILE A 180 0.37 22.47 9.86
N LEU A 181 -0.65 21.91 9.20
CA LEU A 181 -2.06 22.24 9.41
C LEU A 181 -2.47 22.04 10.87
N ASP A 182 -2.11 20.90 11.46
CA ASP A 182 -2.36 20.59 12.87
C ASP A 182 -1.74 21.63 13.81
N ILE A 183 -0.49 22.02 13.58
CA ILE A 183 0.20 23.02 14.41
C ILE A 183 -0.55 24.35 14.39
N LEU A 184 -1.00 24.77 13.21
CA LEU A 184 -1.74 26.01 13.04
C LEU A 184 -3.12 25.93 13.70
N LYS A 185 -3.87 24.84 13.48
CA LYS A 185 -5.19 24.62 14.12
C LYS A 185 -5.09 24.63 15.65
N ILE A 186 -4.14 23.88 16.21
CA ILE A 186 -3.87 23.87 17.66
C ILE A 186 -3.57 25.27 18.19
N TYR A 187 -2.78 26.06 17.45
CA TYR A 187 -2.49 27.43 17.86
C TYR A 187 -3.74 28.31 17.86
N MET A 188 -4.55 28.20 16.81
CA MET A 188 -5.79 28.97 16.64
C MET A 188 -6.83 28.60 17.70
N ASP A 189 -6.96 27.33 18.06
CA ASP A 189 -7.89 26.87 19.09
C ASP A 189 -7.51 27.38 20.48
N VAL A 190 -6.21 27.41 20.80
CA VAL A 190 -5.72 27.78 22.13
C VAL A 190 -5.55 29.30 22.29
N ASN A 191 -5.09 29.98 21.25
CA ASN A 191 -4.64 31.39 21.33
C ASN A 191 -5.40 32.32 20.38
N GLY A 192 -6.33 31.81 19.57
CA GLY A 192 -6.98 32.54 18.47
C GLY A 192 -7.62 33.86 18.88
N ASP A 193 -8.11 33.99 20.12
CA ASP A 193 -8.74 35.22 20.61
C ASP A 193 -7.76 36.29 21.05
N GLN A 194 -6.49 35.93 21.27
CA GLN A 194 -5.43 36.84 21.73
C GLN A 194 -4.56 37.37 20.58
N ILE A 195 -4.65 36.76 19.40
CA ILE A 195 -3.88 37.15 18.22
C ILE A 195 -4.47 38.43 17.62
N PHE A 196 -3.59 39.33 17.16
CA PHE A 196 -4.00 40.51 16.40
C PHE A 196 -4.78 40.09 15.14
N HIS A 197 -5.99 40.65 14.98
CA HIS A 197 -6.97 40.18 14.00
C HIS A 197 -6.43 40.03 12.56
N PRO A 198 -5.66 40.98 11.98
CA PRO A 198 -5.05 40.78 10.66
C PRO A 198 -4.13 39.55 10.53
N ILE A 199 -3.40 39.20 11.58
CA ILE A 199 -2.55 38.00 11.61
C ILE A 199 -3.41 36.75 11.72
N LYS A 200 -4.44 36.78 12.57
CA LYS A 200 -5.44 35.72 12.71
C LYS A 200 -6.08 35.40 11.36
N GLU A 201 -6.54 36.42 10.65
CA GLU A 201 -7.13 36.29 9.32
C GLU A 201 -6.15 35.73 8.30
N PHE A 202 -4.91 36.23 8.26
CA PHE A 202 -3.89 35.70 7.35
C PHE A 202 -3.61 34.21 7.60
N ILE A 203 -3.48 33.81 8.87
CA ILE A 203 -3.29 32.40 9.24
C ILE A 203 -4.51 31.57 8.86
N ASN A 204 -5.73 32.06 9.08
CA ASN A 204 -6.96 31.37 8.66
C ASN A 204 -7.05 31.20 7.13
N TYR A 205 -6.64 32.21 6.36
CA TYR A 205 -6.52 32.07 4.91
C TYR A 205 -5.47 31.03 4.52
N TYR A 206 -4.35 30.96 5.22
CA TYR A 206 -3.36 29.93 4.94
C TYR A 206 -3.85 28.52 5.36
N ILE A 207 -4.51 28.40 6.51
CA ILE A 207 -5.16 27.18 6.97
C ILE A 207 -6.13 26.71 5.90
N SER A 208 -7.02 27.57 5.39
CA SER A 208 -7.96 27.18 4.33
C SER A 208 -7.28 26.75 3.02
N ILE A 209 -6.12 27.32 2.65
CA ILE A 209 -5.33 26.79 1.50
C ILE A 209 -4.83 25.37 1.78
N LEU A 210 -4.26 25.17 2.97
CA LEU A 210 -3.75 23.85 3.36
C LEU A 210 -4.91 22.86 3.48
N GLU A 211 -6.03 23.26 4.05
CA GLU A 211 -7.26 22.49 4.05
C GLU A 211 -7.66 22.19 2.61
N ASP A 212 -7.83 23.12 1.69
CA ASP A 212 -8.27 22.78 0.33
C ASP A 212 -7.35 21.77 -0.39
N GLU A 213 -6.05 21.80 -0.11
CA GLU A 213 -5.05 20.89 -0.69
C GLU A 213 -4.90 19.56 0.06
N LEU A 214 -5.23 19.54 1.36
CA LEU A 214 -5.15 18.38 2.26
C LEU A 214 -6.54 17.77 2.56
N ILE A 215 -7.64 18.47 2.24
CA ILE A 215 -9.03 18.10 2.48
C ILE A 215 -9.25 16.86 1.63
N ARG A 216 -9.11 15.77 2.37
CA ARG A 216 -9.48 14.39 2.09
C ARG A 216 -10.27 13.91 3.30
N ASP A 217 -11.14 14.75 3.87
CA ASP A 217 -12.00 14.33 4.96
C ASP A 217 -13.03 13.34 4.39
N GLU A 218 -13.30 12.26 5.12
CA GLU A 218 -14.16 11.16 4.64
C GLU A 218 -15.53 11.67 4.17
N GLU A 219 -16.07 12.70 4.83
CA GLU A 219 -17.35 13.33 4.48
C GLU A 219 -17.34 14.01 3.11
N ASP A 220 -16.26 14.71 2.74
CA ASP A 220 -16.16 15.40 1.44
C ASP A 220 -15.89 14.43 0.30
N ILE A 221 -15.13 13.36 0.58
CA ILE A 221 -14.96 12.26 -0.36
C ILE A 221 -16.32 11.57 -0.58
N GLU A 222 -17.06 11.26 0.49
CA GLU A 222 -18.39 10.65 0.36
C GLU A 222 -19.36 11.56 -0.40
N LEU A 223 -19.33 12.87 -0.13
CA LEU A 223 -20.14 13.85 -0.84
C LEU A 223 -19.77 13.92 -2.33
N ALA A 224 -18.48 13.99 -2.66
CA ALA A 224 -17.99 13.97 -4.03
C ALA A 224 -18.35 12.66 -4.76
N LEU A 225 -18.28 11.51 -4.08
CA LEU A 225 -18.70 10.22 -4.60
C LEU A 225 -20.21 10.19 -4.89
N GLN A 226 -21.03 10.71 -3.98
CA GLN A 226 -22.48 10.80 -4.17
C GLN A 226 -22.82 11.70 -5.37
N ILE A 227 -22.18 12.86 -5.48
CA ILE A 227 -22.37 13.77 -6.62
C ILE A 227 -21.93 13.09 -7.92
N TYR A 228 -20.75 12.48 -7.95
CA TYR A 228 -20.26 11.80 -9.14
C TYR A 228 -21.16 10.62 -9.53
N LYS A 229 -21.67 9.85 -8.57
CA LYS A 229 -22.61 8.74 -8.84
C LYS A 229 -23.90 9.22 -9.49
N LYS A 230 -24.42 10.37 -9.05
CA LYS A 230 -25.69 10.93 -9.53
C LYS A 230 -25.54 11.73 -10.83
N HIS A 231 -24.41 12.40 -11.01
CA HIS A 231 -24.19 13.39 -12.07
C HIS A 231 -22.92 13.12 -12.90
N LYS A 232 -22.53 11.84 -13.02
CA LYS A 232 -21.30 11.41 -13.70
C LYS A 232 -21.16 12.03 -15.09
N ASP A 233 -22.23 11.96 -15.89
CA ASP A 233 -22.19 12.38 -17.28
C ASP A 233 -22.04 13.91 -17.39
N ALA A 234 -22.64 14.69 -16.50
CA ALA A 234 -22.42 16.14 -16.42
C ALA A 234 -20.97 16.48 -16.05
N ILE A 235 -20.41 15.82 -15.03
CA ILE A 235 -19.04 16.05 -14.56
C ILE A 235 -18.02 15.66 -15.64
N ASP A 236 -18.16 14.47 -16.22
CA ASP A 236 -17.28 13.99 -17.30
C ASP A 236 -17.36 14.89 -18.53
N PHE A 237 -18.56 15.39 -18.87
CA PHE A 237 -18.75 16.28 -20.02
C PHE A 237 -18.14 17.66 -19.79
N LEU A 238 -18.38 18.29 -18.63
CA LEU A 238 -17.76 19.57 -18.24
C LEU A 238 -16.23 19.46 -18.26
N TYR A 239 -15.69 18.39 -17.67
CA TYR A 239 -14.25 18.14 -17.66
C TYR A 239 -13.68 17.92 -19.07
N ALA A 240 -14.40 17.17 -19.93
CA ALA A 240 -13.97 16.87 -21.30
C ALA A 240 -13.96 18.09 -22.24
N VAL A 241 -14.90 19.02 -22.07
CA VAL A 241 -14.94 20.26 -22.88
C VAL A 241 -13.71 21.13 -22.59
N HIS A 242 -13.32 21.25 -21.32
CA HIS A 242 -12.15 22.05 -20.92
C HIS A 242 -10.83 21.34 -21.23
N ASN A 243 -10.75 20.04 -20.92
CA ASN A 243 -9.54 19.24 -21.10
C ASN A 243 -9.63 18.51 -22.45
N GLU A 244 -9.31 19.21 -23.55
CA GLU A 244 -9.37 18.69 -24.94
C GLU A 244 -8.59 17.38 -25.19
N LYS A 245 -7.75 16.94 -24.24
CA LYS A 245 -7.07 15.65 -24.30
C LYS A 245 -8.03 14.56 -23.85
N ALA A 246 -8.20 13.53 -24.69
CA ALA A 246 -8.95 12.33 -24.35
C ALA A 246 -8.36 11.67 -23.09
N ASP A 247 -8.93 12.00 -21.94
CA ASP A 247 -8.75 11.18 -20.75
C ASP A 247 -9.41 9.83 -21.05
N LYS A 248 -8.66 8.73 -20.82
CA LYS A 248 -9.10 7.37 -21.15
C LYS A 248 -10.36 6.95 -20.40
N PHE A 249 -10.74 7.71 -19.37
CA PHE A 249 -11.89 7.46 -18.51
C PHE A 249 -13.19 8.14 -19.00
N ILE A 250 -13.09 9.10 -19.92
CA ILE A 250 -14.26 9.74 -20.54
C ILE A 250 -14.82 8.78 -21.59
N SER A 251 -16.14 8.57 -21.58
CA SER A 251 -16.79 7.65 -22.52
C SER A 251 -16.64 8.15 -23.97
N SER A 252 -16.57 7.21 -24.93
CA SER A 252 -16.53 7.57 -26.36
C SER A 252 -17.77 8.36 -26.81
N GLU A 253 -18.91 8.15 -26.13
CA GLU A 253 -20.13 8.90 -26.37
C GLU A 253 -19.99 10.37 -25.97
N VAL A 254 -19.46 10.66 -24.77
CA VAL A 254 -19.17 12.02 -24.32
C VAL A 254 -18.20 12.71 -25.28
N LEU A 255 -17.10 12.04 -25.66
CA LEU A 255 -16.12 12.61 -26.59
C LEU A 255 -16.72 12.92 -27.97
N THR A 256 -17.59 12.05 -28.48
CA THR A 256 -18.27 12.25 -29.77
C THR A 256 -19.19 13.49 -29.71
N GLN A 257 -19.88 13.69 -28.59
CA GLN A 257 -20.78 14.83 -28.41
C GLN A 257 -20.02 16.14 -28.17
N VAL A 258 -18.95 16.12 -27.37
CA VAL A 258 -18.05 17.28 -27.22
C VAL A 258 -17.44 17.69 -28.57
N ALA A 259 -17.08 16.72 -29.41
CA ALA A 259 -16.60 17.00 -30.76
C ALA A 259 -17.69 17.61 -31.67
N ALA A 260 -18.97 17.29 -31.42
CA ALA A 260 -20.12 17.79 -32.20
C ALA A 260 -20.66 19.16 -31.73
N LEU A 261 -20.19 19.69 -30.60
CA LEU A 261 -20.60 21.01 -30.08
C LEU A 261 -20.19 22.16 -31.02
N SER A 262 -21.06 23.18 -31.10
CA SER A 262 -20.74 24.44 -31.76
C SER A 262 -19.62 25.19 -31.00
N PRO A 263 -18.85 26.08 -31.67
CA PRO A 263 -17.88 26.94 -30.99
C PRO A 263 -18.51 27.78 -29.87
N GLU A 264 -19.73 28.28 -30.07
CA GLU A 264 -20.46 29.08 -29.10
C GLU A 264 -20.82 28.26 -27.84
N ASP A 265 -21.32 27.04 -28.03
CA ASP A 265 -21.67 26.16 -26.91
C ASP A 265 -20.43 25.72 -26.13
N LYS A 266 -19.32 25.44 -26.82
CA LYS A 266 -18.04 25.12 -26.17
C LYS A 266 -17.59 26.24 -25.25
N ILE A 267 -17.66 27.50 -25.70
CA ILE A 267 -17.29 28.67 -24.88
C ILE A 267 -18.21 28.80 -23.66
N ALA A 268 -19.52 28.60 -23.85
CA ALA A 268 -20.48 28.68 -22.75
C ALA A 268 -20.25 27.59 -21.69
N ILE A 269 -20.03 26.35 -22.11
CA ILE A 269 -19.78 25.22 -21.21
C ILE A 269 -18.41 25.34 -20.54
N ASP A 270 -17.38 25.77 -21.27
CA ASP A 270 -16.05 26.03 -20.70
C ASP A 270 -16.10 27.10 -19.60
N LYS A 271 -16.92 28.13 -19.79
CA LYS A 271 -17.17 29.12 -18.74
C LYS A 271 -17.79 28.51 -17.48
N ILE A 272 -18.79 27.64 -17.63
CA ILE A 272 -19.40 26.93 -16.49
C ILE A 272 -18.36 26.10 -15.76
N TYR A 273 -17.50 25.38 -16.50
CA TYR A 273 -16.41 24.62 -15.92
C TYR A 273 -15.44 25.52 -15.14
N LEU A 274 -15.01 26.65 -15.73
CA LEU A 274 -14.08 27.59 -15.09
C LEU A 274 -14.65 28.19 -13.80
N ASP A 275 -15.95 28.49 -13.78
CA ASP A 275 -16.63 29.02 -12.59
C ASP A 275 -16.64 27.99 -11.42
N HIS A 276 -16.54 26.68 -11.72
CA HIS A 276 -16.60 25.59 -10.73
C HIS A 276 -15.39 24.64 -10.78
N GLN A 277 -14.26 25.11 -11.31
CA GLN A 277 -13.14 24.26 -11.74
C GLN A 277 -12.61 23.36 -10.62
N GLU A 278 -12.35 23.92 -9.43
CA GLU A 278 -11.83 23.16 -8.29
C GLU A 278 -12.80 22.05 -7.87
N THR A 279 -14.09 22.38 -7.77
CA THR A 279 -15.15 21.44 -7.38
C THR A 279 -15.31 20.32 -8.40
N ILE A 280 -15.38 20.65 -9.70
CA ILE A 280 -15.51 19.67 -10.77
C ILE A 280 -14.28 18.75 -10.82
N ASN A 281 -13.07 19.31 -10.70
CA ASN A 281 -11.84 18.51 -10.70
C ASN A 281 -11.76 17.57 -9.50
N PHE A 282 -12.16 18.04 -8.32
CA PHE A 282 -12.20 17.21 -7.13
C PHE A 282 -13.20 16.05 -7.28
N ILE A 283 -14.44 16.35 -7.69
CA ILE A 283 -15.48 15.34 -7.94
C ILE A 283 -15.03 14.33 -9.01
N TYR A 284 -14.47 14.81 -10.12
CA TYR A 284 -13.95 13.95 -11.20
C TYR A 284 -12.80 13.06 -10.70
N THR A 285 -11.89 13.59 -9.89
CA THR A 285 -10.75 12.85 -9.36
C THR A 285 -11.19 11.77 -8.37
N VAL A 286 -12.07 12.12 -7.42
CA VAL A 286 -12.65 11.19 -6.44
C VAL A 286 -13.52 10.13 -7.14
N GLY A 287 -14.34 10.54 -8.11
CA GLY A 287 -15.11 9.63 -8.94
C GLY A 287 -14.25 8.59 -9.67
N ASN A 288 -13.04 8.98 -10.07
CA ASN A 288 -12.08 8.09 -10.71
C ASN A 288 -11.19 7.31 -9.72
N SER A 289 -11.20 7.62 -8.42
CA SER A 289 -10.44 6.87 -7.40
C SER A 289 -11.20 5.66 -6.84
N ILE A 290 -12.46 5.45 -7.21
CA ILE A 290 -13.33 4.38 -6.68
C ILE A 290 -12.76 2.99 -6.96
N ILE A 291 -12.00 2.83 -8.06
CA ILE A 291 -11.28 1.59 -8.36
C ILE A 291 -10.26 1.23 -7.27
N ARG A 292 -9.62 2.22 -6.63
CA ARG A 292 -8.71 2.01 -5.51
C ARG A 292 -9.46 1.47 -4.30
N GLU A 293 -10.56 2.12 -3.92
CA GLU A 293 -11.35 1.70 -2.76
C GLU A 293 -11.96 0.30 -2.96
N ALA A 294 -12.46 0.03 -4.17
CA ALA A 294 -12.91 -1.31 -4.55
C ALA A 294 -11.77 -2.33 -4.49
N PHE A 295 -10.56 -1.93 -4.90
CA PHE A 295 -9.40 -2.81 -4.83
C PHE A 295 -8.99 -3.15 -3.40
N LEU A 296 -9.01 -2.19 -2.48
CA LEU A 296 -8.71 -2.44 -1.06
C LEU A 296 -9.71 -3.46 -0.47
N GLU A 297 -10.99 -3.33 -0.80
CA GLU A 297 -12.01 -4.31 -0.40
C GLU A 297 -11.79 -5.68 -1.07
N PHE A 298 -11.43 -5.70 -2.35
CA PHE A 298 -11.05 -6.93 -3.05
C PHE A 298 -9.84 -7.63 -2.40
N VAL A 299 -8.80 -6.89 -2.02
CA VAL A 299 -7.61 -7.39 -1.31
C VAL A 299 -8.00 -8.04 0.01
N LEU A 300 -8.85 -7.37 0.80
CA LEU A 300 -9.35 -7.90 2.07
C LEU A 300 -10.17 -9.19 1.86
N GLN A 301 -11.07 -9.21 0.88
CA GLN A 301 -11.91 -10.38 0.58
C GLN A 301 -11.10 -11.60 0.10
N ASN A 302 -9.96 -11.35 -0.57
CA ASN A 302 -9.11 -12.39 -1.13
C ASN A 302 -7.83 -12.64 -0.30
N GLU A 303 -7.73 -12.03 0.88
CA GLU A 303 -6.65 -12.22 1.86
C GLU A 303 -5.24 -12.05 1.23
N ILE A 304 -5.08 -11.05 0.36
CA ILE A 304 -3.79 -10.78 -0.30
C ILE A 304 -2.84 -10.11 0.71
N PRO A 305 -1.64 -10.64 0.96
CA PRO A 305 -0.73 -10.08 1.98
C PRO A 305 -0.26 -8.66 1.69
N ASP A 306 -0.04 -7.85 2.74
CA ASP A 306 0.31 -6.42 2.67
C ASP A 306 1.53 -6.09 1.80
N ASN A 307 2.49 -7.01 1.68
CA ASN A 307 3.69 -6.84 0.85
C ASN A 307 3.51 -7.30 -0.61
N CYS A 308 2.29 -7.63 -1.01
CA CYS A 308 1.96 -8.21 -2.31
C CYS A 308 0.95 -7.38 -3.11
N TRP A 309 0.63 -6.15 -2.69
CA TRP A 309 -0.26 -5.27 -3.44
C TRP A 309 0.15 -3.79 -3.36
N ARG A 310 -0.39 -2.98 -4.29
CA ARG A 310 -0.27 -1.51 -4.33
C ARG A 310 -1.59 -0.92 -4.80
N ASP A 311 -2.14 -0.01 -4.01
CA ASP A 311 -3.45 0.64 -4.15
C ASP A 311 -3.38 1.91 -5.03
N HIS A 312 -2.75 1.80 -6.21
CA HIS A 312 -2.68 2.93 -7.12
C HIS A 312 -4.07 3.36 -7.61
N ILE A 313 -4.35 4.67 -7.59
CA ILE A 313 -5.68 5.26 -7.91
C ILE A 313 -6.27 4.87 -9.27
N ARG A 314 -5.44 4.38 -10.20
CA ARG A 314 -5.86 4.01 -11.58
C ARG A 314 -5.52 2.58 -11.99
N VAL A 315 -4.47 2.02 -11.39
CA VAL A 315 -3.91 0.72 -11.79
C VAL A 315 -3.56 -0.09 -10.55
N PRO A 316 -4.52 -0.31 -9.64
CA PRO A 316 -4.21 -1.06 -8.44
C PRO A 316 -3.79 -2.48 -8.82
N SER A 317 -2.81 -2.99 -8.08
CA SER A 317 -1.98 -4.11 -8.55
C SER A 317 -1.58 -5.05 -7.44
N PHE A 318 -1.34 -6.30 -7.78
CA PHE A 318 -0.92 -7.32 -6.83
C PHE A 318 -0.10 -8.43 -7.48
N ILE A 319 0.55 -9.23 -6.64
CA ILE A 319 1.25 -10.47 -6.99
C ILE A 319 0.81 -11.58 -6.05
N PHE A 320 1.11 -12.83 -6.43
CA PHE A 320 1.03 -13.95 -5.49
C PHE A 320 2.34 -14.09 -4.71
N PRO A 321 2.31 -14.32 -3.39
CA PRO A 321 3.52 -14.44 -2.57
C PRO A 321 4.51 -15.47 -3.08
N GLU A 322 4.02 -16.56 -3.66
CA GLU A 322 4.81 -17.68 -4.19
C GLU A 322 5.69 -17.26 -5.37
N TRP A 323 5.33 -16.20 -6.10
CA TRP A 323 6.10 -15.71 -7.24
C TRP A 323 7.44 -15.10 -6.84
N ARG A 324 7.60 -14.71 -5.57
CA ARG A 324 8.87 -14.23 -5.02
C ARG A 324 9.94 -15.32 -4.94
N GLN A 325 9.60 -16.60 -5.09
CA GLN A 325 10.59 -17.69 -5.21
C GLN A 325 11.53 -17.50 -6.42
N LEU A 326 11.10 -16.75 -7.44
CA LEU A 326 11.94 -16.44 -8.59
C LEU A 326 12.96 -15.34 -8.32
N ASP A 327 12.77 -14.52 -7.28
CA ASP A 327 13.59 -13.33 -7.03
C ASP A 327 15.08 -13.71 -6.85
N GLU A 328 15.36 -14.85 -6.19
CA GLU A 328 16.74 -15.34 -5.98
C GLU A 328 17.35 -16.02 -7.21
N ILE A 329 16.52 -16.53 -8.13
CA ILE A 329 16.97 -17.38 -9.25
C ILE A 329 17.08 -16.59 -10.55
N LEU A 330 16.05 -15.78 -10.85
CA LEU A 330 15.98 -14.97 -12.06
C LEU A 330 16.42 -13.52 -11.80
N GLY A 331 16.63 -13.17 -10.52
CA GLY A 331 16.87 -11.80 -10.10
C GLY A 331 15.57 -11.01 -9.95
N VAL A 332 15.71 -9.83 -9.35
CA VAL A 332 14.65 -8.82 -9.30
C VAL A 332 14.82 -7.81 -10.43
N PRO A 333 13.74 -7.19 -10.91
CA PRO A 333 13.81 -6.07 -11.83
C PRO A 333 14.77 -4.97 -11.34
N LYS A 334 15.62 -4.45 -12.25
CA LYS A 334 16.67 -3.44 -11.93
C LYS A 334 16.16 -2.00 -11.84
N GLU A 335 14.99 -1.73 -12.39
CA GLU A 335 14.28 -0.45 -12.30
C GLU A 335 13.15 -0.55 -11.25
N GLU A 336 12.59 0.56 -10.77
CA GLU A 336 11.45 0.60 -9.82
C GLU A 336 10.16 0.03 -10.46
N TRP A 337 10.19 -1.26 -10.78
CA TRP A 337 9.14 -1.99 -11.44
C TRP A 337 8.16 -2.51 -10.39
N TRP A 338 7.14 -1.69 -10.13
CA TRP A 338 5.94 -2.05 -9.37
C TRP A 338 6.32 -2.75 -8.05
N LEU A 339 5.90 -4.00 -7.82
CA LEU A 339 6.14 -4.73 -6.57
C LEU A 339 7.51 -5.44 -6.52
N ASN A 340 8.46 -5.00 -7.36
CA ASN A 340 9.80 -5.57 -7.55
C ASN A 340 9.77 -7.09 -7.78
N ASN A 341 8.85 -7.55 -8.63
CA ASN A 341 8.71 -8.97 -8.96
C ASN A 341 8.65 -9.19 -10.48
N ALA A 342 9.09 -10.36 -10.93
CA ALA A 342 9.09 -10.77 -12.33
C ALA A 342 7.70 -10.75 -12.98
N PHE A 343 6.65 -10.95 -12.18
CA PHE A 343 5.27 -10.92 -12.62
C PHE A 343 4.52 -9.78 -11.92
N ILE A 344 3.47 -9.30 -12.58
CA ILE A 344 2.54 -8.35 -11.99
C ILE A 344 1.13 -8.58 -12.51
N ILE A 345 0.14 -8.40 -11.64
CA ILE A 345 -1.27 -8.39 -11.97
C ILE A 345 -1.82 -7.00 -11.66
N TRP A 346 -2.65 -6.44 -12.53
CA TRP A 346 -3.36 -5.19 -12.22
C TRP A 346 -4.76 -5.15 -12.80
N PHE A 347 -5.59 -4.35 -12.14
CA PHE A 347 -6.86 -3.89 -12.66
C PHE A 347 -6.71 -2.52 -13.30
N GLU A 348 -7.42 -2.26 -14.37
CA GLU A 348 -7.56 -0.91 -14.92
C GLU A 348 -8.94 -0.72 -15.53
N ARG A 349 -9.46 0.51 -15.47
CA ARG A 349 -10.61 0.94 -16.26
C ARG A 349 -10.15 1.24 -17.68
N ILE A 350 -10.77 0.63 -18.69
CA ILE A 350 -10.49 0.90 -20.10
C ILE A 350 -11.64 1.66 -20.77
N TRP A 351 -11.33 2.24 -21.94
CA TRP A 351 -12.32 2.89 -22.81
C TRP A 351 -13.46 1.91 -23.10
N ASP A 352 -14.72 2.34 -22.89
CA ASP A 352 -15.98 1.55 -22.91
C ASP A 352 -16.60 1.13 -21.56
N ASN A 353 -16.10 1.66 -20.43
CA ASN A 353 -16.56 1.31 -19.08
C ASN A 353 -16.30 -0.16 -18.68
N ARG A 354 -15.32 -0.83 -19.27
CA ARG A 354 -14.87 -2.15 -18.79
C ARG A 354 -13.75 -2.07 -17.77
N LEU A 355 -13.85 -2.92 -16.76
CA LEU A 355 -12.77 -3.26 -15.86
C LEU A 355 -11.95 -4.37 -16.52
N LYS A 356 -10.63 -4.17 -16.64
CA LYS A 356 -9.71 -5.13 -17.25
C LYS A 356 -8.69 -5.62 -16.23
N LEU A 357 -8.53 -6.94 -16.13
CA LEU A 357 -7.46 -7.61 -15.42
C LEU A 357 -6.34 -7.96 -16.41
N THR A 358 -5.10 -7.65 -16.07
CA THR A 358 -3.93 -7.95 -16.91
C THR A 358 -2.85 -8.67 -16.09
N VAL A 359 -2.18 -9.65 -16.72
CA VAL A 359 -0.94 -10.26 -16.20
C VAL A 359 0.21 -9.98 -17.15
N GLU A 360 1.34 -9.52 -16.62
CA GLU A 360 2.51 -9.15 -17.41
C GLU A 360 3.81 -9.65 -16.76
N VAL A 361 4.74 -10.07 -17.62
CA VAL A 361 6.13 -10.34 -17.25
C VAL A 361 6.92 -9.06 -17.37
N GLY A 362 7.55 -8.65 -16.27
CA GLY A 362 8.35 -7.44 -16.15
C GLY A 362 9.77 -7.56 -16.71
N PRO A 363 10.57 -6.49 -16.54
CA PRO A 363 11.94 -6.46 -17.00
C PRO A 363 12.84 -7.29 -16.07
N LEU A 364 13.53 -8.26 -16.66
CA LEU A 364 14.57 -9.07 -16.04
C LEU A 364 15.80 -9.02 -16.94
N ASP A 365 16.94 -9.48 -16.42
CA ASP A 365 18.12 -9.69 -17.26
C ASP A 365 17.78 -10.62 -18.43
N TYR A 366 18.27 -10.29 -19.62
CA TYR A 366 17.81 -10.87 -20.88
C TYR A 366 17.77 -12.40 -20.87
N GLU A 367 18.82 -13.06 -20.37
CA GLU A 367 18.90 -14.52 -20.30
C GLU A 367 17.86 -15.12 -19.35
N ALA A 368 17.68 -14.51 -18.17
CA ALA A 368 16.68 -14.93 -17.18
C ALA A 368 15.26 -14.72 -17.71
N ARG A 369 15.02 -13.59 -18.37
CA ARG A 369 13.74 -13.26 -19.00
C ARG A 369 13.40 -14.23 -20.13
N LEU A 370 14.37 -14.53 -21.00
CA LEU A 370 14.19 -15.47 -22.10
C LEU A 370 13.91 -16.88 -21.59
N ARG A 371 14.62 -17.32 -20.52
CA ARG A 371 14.35 -18.58 -19.83
C ARG A 371 12.91 -18.64 -19.31
N LEU A 372 12.45 -17.58 -18.64
CA LEU A 372 11.09 -17.50 -18.11
C LEU A 372 10.04 -17.57 -19.21
N LEU A 373 10.19 -16.77 -20.28
CA LEU A 373 9.24 -16.73 -21.40
C LEU A 373 9.15 -18.07 -22.14
N ASN A 374 10.29 -18.72 -22.40
CA ASN A 374 10.30 -20.03 -23.05
C ASN A 374 9.66 -21.12 -22.16
N THR A 375 9.84 -21.03 -20.84
CA THR A 375 9.22 -21.96 -19.90
C THR A 375 7.69 -21.76 -19.87
N LEU A 376 7.23 -20.50 -19.81
CA LEU A 376 5.80 -20.18 -19.88
C LEU A 376 5.17 -20.64 -21.21
N GLU A 377 5.88 -20.48 -22.32
CA GLU A 377 5.42 -20.94 -23.64
C GLU A 377 5.27 -22.46 -23.70
N ARG A 378 6.21 -23.23 -23.12
CA ARG A 378 6.06 -24.68 -22.95
C ARG A 378 4.85 -25.05 -22.09
N LYS A 379 4.51 -24.23 -21.10
CA LYS A 379 3.31 -24.41 -20.25
C LYS A 379 2.03 -23.84 -20.89
N GLY A 380 2.04 -23.56 -22.20
CA GLY A 380 0.85 -23.19 -22.97
C GLY A 380 0.51 -21.69 -23.01
N VAL A 381 1.36 -20.82 -22.46
CA VAL A 381 1.17 -19.37 -22.53
C VAL A 381 1.57 -18.85 -23.91
N LYS A 382 0.69 -18.10 -24.57
CA LYS A 382 0.99 -17.53 -25.89
C LYS A 382 1.96 -16.35 -25.77
N ILE A 383 3.20 -16.55 -26.22
CA ILE A 383 4.24 -15.51 -26.27
C ILE A 383 4.49 -15.11 -27.73
N LYS A 384 4.64 -13.80 -28.00
CA LYS A 384 5.02 -13.31 -29.34
C LYS A 384 6.54 -13.37 -29.49
N GLU A 385 7.07 -13.77 -30.63
CA GLU A 385 8.52 -13.86 -30.87
C GLU A 385 9.29 -12.56 -30.57
N LYS A 386 8.73 -11.40 -30.94
CA LYS A 386 9.33 -10.09 -30.58
C LYS A 386 9.52 -9.85 -29.08
N SER A 387 8.81 -10.59 -28.24
CA SER A 387 8.91 -10.53 -26.78
C SER A 387 10.19 -11.17 -26.27
N LYS A 388 10.85 -12.00 -27.09
CA LYS A 388 12.07 -12.75 -26.79
C LYS A 388 13.34 -12.04 -27.27
N GLU A 389 13.23 -10.84 -27.86
CA GLU A 389 14.36 -10.06 -28.38
C GLU A 389 15.12 -9.31 -27.26
N GLN A 390 16.41 -9.01 -27.47
CA GLN A 390 17.36 -8.45 -26.48
C GLN A 390 17.06 -7.01 -25.98
N GLY A 391 15.94 -6.41 -26.38
CA GLY A 391 15.46 -5.11 -25.86
C GLY A 391 14.02 -5.12 -25.35
N ALA A 392 13.35 -6.28 -25.34
CA ALA A 392 11.97 -6.38 -24.88
C ALA A 392 11.91 -6.32 -23.34
N MET A 393 11.28 -5.27 -22.81
CA MET A 393 11.21 -5.04 -21.37
C MET A 393 10.02 -5.76 -20.71
N TYR A 394 8.85 -5.73 -21.34
CA TYR A 394 7.61 -6.25 -20.77
C TYR A 394 6.84 -7.13 -21.74
N THR A 395 6.11 -8.12 -21.23
CA THR A 395 5.31 -9.04 -22.05
C THR A 395 4.03 -9.41 -21.36
N ARG A 396 2.93 -8.89 -21.92
CA ARG A 396 1.58 -9.21 -21.50
C ARG A 396 1.23 -10.63 -21.89
N ILE A 397 0.92 -11.45 -20.89
CA ILE A 397 0.64 -12.87 -21.05
C ILE A 397 -0.83 -13.20 -20.91
N TYR A 398 -1.62 -12.33 -20.28
CA TYR A 398 -3.06 -12.49 -20.16
C TYR A 398 -3.79 -11.16 -20.01
N THR A 399 -5.00 -11.08 -20.56
CA THR A 399 -5.96 -10.01 -20.30
C THR A 399 -7.37 -10.51 -20.35
N SER A 400 -8.22 -9.99 -19.47
CA SER A 400 -9.65 -10.21 -19.51
C SER A 400 -10.39 -8.97 -19.05
N ALA A 401 -11.57 -8.71 -19.62
CA ALA A 401 -12.35 -7.52 -19.32
C ALA A 401 -13.82 -7.86 -19.07
N ILE A 402 -14.46 -7.11 -18.17
CA ILE A 402 -15.89 -7.18 -17.85
C ILE A 402 -16.46 -5.76 -17.82
N LYS A 403 -17.67 -5.56 -18.34
CA LYS A 403 -18.35 -4.27 -18.30
C LYS A 403 -18.82 -3.95 -16.89
N VAL A 404 -18.57 -2.73 -16.43
CA VAL A 404 -19.11 -2.15 -15.20
C VAL A 404 -20.02 -1.02 -15.63
N GLU A 405 -21.30 -1.12 -15.31
CA GLU A 405 -22.32 -0.14 -15.66
C GLU A 405 -22.17 1.12 -14.81
N ASN A 406 -22.01 0.97 -13.50
CA ASN A 406 -21.82 2.09 -12.58
C ASN A 406 -20.44 2.09 -11.93
N TRP A 407 -19.50 2.84 -12.51
CA TRP A 407 -18.17 3.06 -11.95
C TRP A 407 -18.15 3.85 -10.64
N ALA A 408 -19.30 4.42 -10.25
CA ALA A 408 -19.46 5.03 -8.94
C ALA A 408 -19.99 4.07 -7.87
N ASP A 409 -20.31 2.83 -8.23
CA ASP A 409 -20.68 1.79 -7.30
C ASP A 409 -19.48 0.91 -6.95
N LYS A 410 -18.91 1.17 -5.76
CA LYS A 410 -17.79 0.38 -5.25
C LYS A 410 -18.10 -1.12 -5.24
N LYS A 411 -19.32 -1.53 -4.86
CA LYS A 411 -19.68 -2.95 -4.76
C LYS A 411 -19.69 -3.61 -6.14
N GLU A 412 -20.22 -2.92 -7.15
CA GLU A 412 -20.23 -3.43 -8.53
C GLU A 412 -18.80 -3.64 -9.04
N ILE A 413 -17.88 -2.73 -8.74
CA ILE A 413 -16.46 -2.87 -9.11
C ILE A 413 -15.82 -4.05 -8.36
N VAL A 414 -16.05 -4.19 -7.06
CA VAL A 414 -15.55 -5.33 -6.26
C VAL A 414 -16.06 -6.66 -6.83
N GLU A 415 -17.34 -6.74 -7.17
CA GLU A 415 -17.93 -7.92 -7.81
C GLU A 415 -17.29 -8.20 -9.18
N ALA A 416 -17.07 -7.17 -10.00
CA ALA A 416 -16.40 -7.31 -11.28
C ALA A 416 -14.93 -7.76 -11.14
N MET A 417 -14.19 -7.24 -10.15
CA MET A 417 -12.84 -7.67 -9.81
C MET A 417 -12.82 -9.16 -9.44
N ASN A 418 -13.70 -9.57 -8.53
CA ASN A 418 -13.83 -10.97 -8.14
C ASN A 418 -14.25 -11.87 -9.31
N ARG A 419 -15.13 -11.41 -10.20
CA ARG A 419 -15.52 -12.18 -11.40
C ARG A 419 -14.33 -12.38 -12.35
N LEU A 420 -13.52 -11.35 -12.58
CA LEU A 420 -12.29 -11.47 -13.39
C LEU A 420 -11.28 -12.41 -12.73
N TYR A 421 -11.10 -12.25 -11.41
CA TYR A 421 -10.16 -13.03 -10.60
C TYR A 421 -10.52 -14.52 -10.51
N ASN A 422 -11.81 -14.87 -10.65
CA ASN A 422 -12.29 -16.25 -10.60
C ASN A 422 -12.61 -16.84 -11.99
N LYS A 423 -12.16 -16.22 -13.10
CA LYS A 423 -12.34 -16.82 -14.44
C LYS A 423 -11.40 -18.01 -14.65
N GLU A 424 -11.90 -19.04 -15.36
CA GLU A 424 -11.14 -20.25 -15.72
C GLU A 424 -9.89 -19.96 -16.56
N ASP A 425 -9.95 -18.97 -17.46
CA ASP A 425 -8.81 -18.60 -18.31
C ASP A 425 -7.71 -17.87 -17.50
N PHE A 426 -8.07 -17.07 -16.50
CA PHE A 426 -7.12 -16.48 -15.55
C PHE A 426 -6.48 -17.56 -14.66
N TYR A 427 -7.29 -18.51 -14.19
CA TYR A 427 -6.81 -19.66 -13.42
C TYR A 427 -5.77 -20.47 -14.22
N SER A 428 -6.07 -20.77 -15.48
CA SER A 428 -5.16 -21.50 -16.39
C SER A 428 -3.80 -20.80 -16.53
N ILE A 429 -3.79 -19.47 -16.58
CA ILE A 429 -2.55 -18.68 -16.63
C ILE A 429 -1.78 -18.76 -15.31
N CYS A 430 -2.46 -18.71 -14.17
CA CYS A 430 -1.81 -18.87 -12.87
C CYS A 430 -1.17 -20.26 -12.71
N THR A 431 -1.84 -21.31 -13.19
CA THR A 431 -1.30 -22.68 -13.23
C THR A 431 -0.06 -22.78 -14.12
N ALA A 432 -0.09 -22.18 -15.31
CA ALA A 432 1.07 -22.16 -16.20
C ALA A 432 2.26 -21.41 -15.59
N ILE A 433 2.01 -20.31 -14.88
CA ILE A 433 3.04 -19.59 -14.11
C ILE A 433 3.59 -20.46 -12.99
N SER A 434 2.75 -21.13 -12.21
CA SER A 434 3.21 -22.00 -11.12
C SER A 434 4.05 -23.16 -11.64
N GLY A 435 3.62 -23.81 -12.73
CA GLY A 435 4.39 -24.86 -13.40
C GLY A 435 5.75 -24.35 -13.93
N ALA A 436 5.80 -23.11 -14.43
CA ALA A 436 7.06 -22.49 -14.86
C ALA A 436 7.98 -22.16 -13.67
N ILE A 437 7.43 -21.67 -12.55
CA ILE A 437 8.18 -21.47 -11.31
C ILE A 437 8.74 -22.80 -10.82
N HIS A 438 7.92 -23.84 -10.77
CA HIS A 438 8.34 -25.16 -10.32
C HIS A 438 9.50 -25.70 -11.17
N GLU A 439 9.39 -25.61 -12.49
CA GLU A 439 10.45 -26.05 -13.41
C GLU A 439 11.74 -25.23 -13.26
N ILE A 440 11.64 -23.92 -13.04
CA ILE A 440 12.81 -23.06 -12.89
C ILE A 440 13.50 -23.24 -11.53
N VAL A 441 12.72 -23.44 -10.47
CA VAL A 441 13.19 -23.58 -9.09
C VAL A 441 13.67 -24.99 -8.79
N TYR A 442 12.92 -26.01 -9.20
CA TYR A 442 13.11 -27.41 -8.80
C TYR A 442 13.46 -28.35 -9.96
N GLY A 443 13.42 -27.88 -11.21
CA GLY A 443 13.60 -28.72 -12.40
C GLY A 443 15.01 -29.25 -12.63
N GLN A 444 15.32 -30.36 -11.96
CA GLN A 444 15.76 -31.59 -12.62
C GLN A 444 14.86 -32.76 -12.17
N ASN A 445 14.23 -33.43 -13.16
CA ASN A 445 13.42 -34.66 -13.14
C ASN A 445 11.89 -34.55 -13.20
N SER A 446 11.36 -35.53 -13.95
CA SER A 446 9.99 -36.02 -14.22
C SER A 446 9.07 -35.23 -15.17
N ASP A 447 8.93 -35.83 -16.36
CA ASP A 447 7.77 -35.77 -17.25
C ASP A 447 6.55 -36.41 -16.56
N ASP A 448 5.35 -35.83 -16.72
CA ASP A 448 4.09 -36.57 -16.93
C ASP A 448 2.95 -35.62 -17.37
N GLU A 449 2.05 -36.14 -18.21
CA GLU A 449 1.03 -35.43 -18.99
C GLU A 449 -0.28 -35.13 -18.20
N MET A 450 -0.95 -34.04 -18.58
CA MET A 450 -2.15 -33.47 -17.94
C MET A 450 -3.47 -34.05 -18.47
N ILE A 451 -4.43 -34.32 -17.57
CA ILE A 451 -5.87 -34.43 -17.87
C ILE A 451 -6.65 -33.58 -16.86
N HIS A 452 -7.58 -32.76 -17.32
CA HIS A 452 -8.43 -31.88 -16.51
C HIS A 452 -9.90 -32.30 -16.56
N THR A 453 -10.58 -32.23 -15.40
CA THR A 453 -11.95 -31.71 -15.24
C THR A 453 -12.25 -31.50 -13.74
N GLU A 454 -12.81 -30.35 -13.35
CA GLU A 454 -13.41 -30.17 -12.01
C GLU A 454 -14.92 -30.00 -12.10
N ASN A 455 -15.60 -30.52 -11.07
CA ASN A 455 -17.04 -30.40 -10.84
C ASN A 455 -17.29 -29.97 -9.39
N THR A 456 -18.43 -29.32 -9.16
CA THR A 456 -18.85 -28.61 -7.94
C THR A 456 -19.04 -29.45 -6.65
N GLY A 457 -18.51 -30.68 -6.58
CA GLY A 457 -18.55 -31.58 -5.40
C GLY A 457 -17.30 -31.56 -4.51
N GLU A 458 -16.24 -30.83 -4.87
CA GLU A 458 -14.90 -30.96 -4.29
C GLU A 458 -14.69 -30.29 -2.92
N LYS A 459 -15.52 -29.32 -2.52
CA LYS A 459 -15.31 -28.55 -1.28
C LYS A 459 -15.39 -29.41 -0.01
N GLU A 460 -16.08 -30.54 -0.04
CA GLU A 460 -16.17 -31.44 1.12
C GLU A 460 -15.07 -32.50 1.17
N ILE A 461 -14.34 -32.72 0.07
CA ILE A 461 -13.43 -33.86 -0.04
C ILE A 461 -12.19 -33.63 0.83
N LEU A 462 -11.59 -32.43 0.80
CA LEU A 462 -10.48 -32.09 1.70
C LEU A 462 -10.85 -32.26 3.18
N ALA A 463 -12.06 -31.86 3.58
CA ALA A 463 -12.54 -32.00 4.95
C ALA A 463 -12.69 -33.49 5.35
N LYS A 464 -13.27 -34.31 4.47
CA LYS A 464 -13.44 -35.76 4.66
C LYS A 464 -12.09 -36.48 4.72
N SER A 465 -11.20 -36.21 3.75
CA SER A 465 -9.82 -36.71 3.72
C SER A 465 -9.08 -36.37 5.01
N PHE A 466 -9.22 -35.14 5.49
CA PHE A 466 -8.59 -34.71 6.72
C PHE A 466 -9.12 -35.44 7.96
N GLU A 467 -10.44 -35.62 8.06
CA GLU A 467 -11.05 -36.34 9.17
C GLU A 467 -10.55 -37.80 9.21
N GLN A 468 -10.43 -38.45 8.05
CA GLN A 468 -9.85 -39.78 7.92
C GLN A 468 -8.36 -39.80 8.29
N PHE A 469 -7.58 -38.83 7.83
CA PHE A 469 -6.17 -38.66 8.21
C PHE A 469 -6.01 -38.50 9.74
N MET A 470 -6.86 -37.73 10.43
CA MET A 470 -6.83 -37.60 11.90
C MET A 470 -7.10 -38.92 12.60
N LYS A 471 -8.03 -39.73 12.10
CA LYS A 471 -8.32 -41.09 12.61
C LYS A 471 -7.12 -42.01 12.44
N GLU A 472 -6.43 -41.95 11.30
CA GLU A 472 -5.23 -42.74 11.02
C GLU A 472 -4.05 -42.33 11.92
N GLN A 473 -3.91 -41.03 12.23
CA GLN A 473 -2.88 -40.53 13.15
C GLN A 473 -3.25 -40.76 14.64
N GLY A 474 -4.46 -41.22 14.95
CA GLY A 474 -4.91 -41.46 16.32
C GLY A 474 -5.12 -40.19 17.16
N ILE A 475 -5.39 -39.05 16.52
CA ILE A 475 -5.58 -37.76 17.21
C ILE A 475 -7.02 -37.67 17.75
N GLN A 476 -7.16 -37.33 19.04
CA GLN A 476 -8.46 -37.31 19.73
C GLN A 476 -9.37 -36.16 19.28
N GLU A 477 -10.68 -36.41 19.33
CA GLU A 477 -11.71 -35.37 19.17
C GLU A 477 -11.48 -34.24 20.19
N GLY A 478 -11.42 -33.00 19.69
CA GLY A 478 -11.05 -31.80 20.48
C GLY A 478 -9.63 -31.27 20.24
N CYS A 479 -8.78 -32.04 19.55
CA CYS A 479 -7.44 -31.59 19.12
C CYS A 479 -7.36 -31.26 17.62
N TYR A 480 -8.49 -31.27 16.91
CA TYR A 480 -8.57 -30.89 15.51
C TYR A 480 -9.90 -30.21 15.16
N ASN A 481 -9.90 -29.43 14.09
CA ASN A 481 -11.06 -28.76 13.51
C ASN A 481 -11.18 -29.18 12.03
N VAL A 482 -12.31 -29.80 11.69
CA VAL A 482 -12.61 -30.20 10.32
C VAL A 482 -13.19 -29.00 9.58
N HIS A 483 -12.40 -28.40 8.70
CA HIS A 483 -12.78 -27.24 7.91
C HIS A 483 -12.53 -27.50 6.42
N HIS A 484 -13.41 -27.01 5.55
CA HIS A 484 -13.33 -27.23 4.11
C HIS A 484 -12.16 -26.50 3.41
N ARG A 485 -11.59 -25.45 4.04
CA ARG A 485 -10.43 -24.71 3.50
C ARG A 485 -9.14 -24.93 4.28
N LEU A 486 -9.24 -24.94 5.61
CA LEU A 486 -8.12 -24.89 6.54
C LEU A 486 -8.32 -25.93 7.66
N PRO A 487 -8.47 -27.22 7.30
CA PRO A 487 -8.57 -28.24 8.33
C PRO A 487 -7.27 -28.26 9.15
N SER A 488 -7.42 -28.36 10.47
CA SER A 488 -6.33 -28.03 11.38
C SER A 488 -6.33 -28.83 12.65
N PHE A 489 -5.17 -28.94 13.27
CA PHE A 489 -4.97 -29.77 14.45
C PHE A 489 -3.77 -29.34 15.28
N ILE A 490 -3.73 -29.88 16.49
CA ILE A 490 -2.59 -29.85 17.40
C ILE A 490 -2.29 -31.27 17.87
N LEU A 491 -1.06 -31.51 18.32
CA LEU A 491 -0.77 -32.72 19.09
C LEU A 491 -1.15 -32.49 20.56
N PRO A 492 -1.85 -33.43 21.22
CA PRO A 492 -2.26 -33.28 22.62
C PRO A 492 -1.11 -32.93 23.57
N GLU A 493 0.08 -33.47 23.32
CA GLU A 493 1.29 -33.27 24.12
C GLU A 493 1.75 -31.81 24.10
N PHE A 494 1.42 -31.05 23.04
CA PHE A 494 1.80 -29.65 22.91
C PHE A 494 1.01 -28.71 23.82
N ARG A 495 -0.07 -29.20 24.47
CA ARG A 495 -0.80 -28.42 25.49
C ARG A 495 0.08 -28.04 26.68
N VAL A 496 1.10 -28.85 27.01
CA VAL A 496 1.97 -28.56 28.16
C VAL A 496 2.79 -27.28 27.97
N LEU A 497 3.07 -26.90 26.71
CA LEU A 497 3.83 -25.70 26.36
C LEU A 497 3.16 -24.42 26.89
N GLU A 498 1.83 -24.42 27.02
CA GLU A 498 1.04 -23.31 27.54
C GLU A 498 1.43 -22.95 28.99
N GLN A 499 1.99 -23.89 29.75
CA GLN A 499 2.43 -23.67 31.13
C GLN A 499 3.68 -22.79 31.22
N SER A 500 4.53 -22.76 30.19
CA SER A 500 5.75 -21.94 30.15
C SER A 500 5.64 -20.73 29.25
N PHE A 501 4.93 -20.85 28.13
CA PHE A 501 4.83 -19.80 27.11
C PHE A 501 3.47 -19.08 27.09
N GLY A 502 2.50 -19.58 27.85
CA GLY A 502 1.15 -19.02 27.90
C GLY A 502 0.27 -19.45 26.74
N ILE A 503 -0.96 -18.95 26.77
CA ILE A 503 -1.96 -19.13 25.71
C ILE A 503 -1.91 -17.95 24.71
N PRO A 504 -2.49 -18.10 23.51
CA PRO A 504 -2.61 -16.99 22.56
C PRO A 504 -3.34 -15.77 23.13
N ARG A 505 -2.92 -14.56 22.72
CA ARG A 505 -3.45 -13.26 23.18
C ARG A 505 -4.88 -12.96 22.72
N TRP A 506 -5.33 -13.61 21.66
CA TRP A 506 -6.67 -13.46 21.10
C TRP A 506 -7.21 -14.81 20.62
N ASN A 507 -8.46 -14.81 20.14
CA ASN A 507 -9.10 -16.02 19.62
C ASN A 507 -8.29 -16.62 18.46
N TRP A 508 -7.52 -17.65 18.78
CA TRP A 508 -6.54 -18.25 17.89
C TRP A 508 -6.76 -19.76 17.83
N TRP A 509 -7.55 -20.17 16.85
CA TRP A 509 -7.77 -21.57 16.46
C TRP A 509 -8.08 -22.42 17.69
N LEU A 510 -7.46 -23.59 17.85
CA LEU A 510 -7.68 -24.50 19.00
C LEU A 510 -7.15 -23.95 20.34
N ASN A 511 -6.99 -22.62 20.47
CA ASN A 511 -6.47 -21.90 21.63
C ASN A 511 -5.15 -22.48 22.14
N ASN A 512 -4.22 -22.76 21.23
CA ASN A 512 -2.91 -23.35 21.54
C ASN A 512 -1.79 -22.46 20.99
N CYS A 513 -0.62 -22.50 21.63
CA CYS A 513 0.57 -21.76 21.22
C CYS A 513 1.12 -22.18 19.85
N LEU A 514 0.74 -23.36 19.36
CA LEU A 514 1.07 -23.88 18.05
C LEU A 514 -0.20 -24.31 17.31
N ILE A 515 -0.16 -24.24 16.00
CA ILE A 515 -1.21 -24.79 15.15
C ILE A 515 -0.61 -25.42 13.90
N MET A 516 -1.24 -26.51 13.46
CA MET A 516 -0.92 -27.18 12.21
C MET A 516 -2.15 -27.20 11.32
N TRP A 517 -2.00 -26.97 10.02
CA TRP A 517 -3.12 -27.04 9.09
C TRP A 517 -2.70 -27.46 7.70
N PHE A 518 -3.68 -28.00 6.98
CA PHE A 518 -3.58 -28.19 5.55
C PHE A 518 -4.37 -27.11 4.81
N GLU A 519 -3.94 -26.76 3.61
CA GLU A 519 -4.68 -25.87 2.72
C GLU A 519 -4.53 -26.36 1.28
N ARG A 520 -5.62 -26.28 0.52
CA ARG A 520 -5.59 -26.43 -0.93
C ARG A 520 -5.14 -25.11 -1.54
N LEU A 521 -3.97 -25.11 -2.16
CA LEU A 521 -3.49 -23.96 -2.92
C LEU A 521 -4.20 -23.87 -4.27
N LYS A 522 -4.21 -22.67 -4.84
CA LYS A 522 -4.87 -22.41 -6.13
C LYS A 522 -4.22 -23.16 -7.28
N ASP A 523 -2.97 -23.60 -7.16
CA ASP A 523 -2.27 -24.40 -8.16
C ASP A 523 -2.40 -25.91 -7.93
N ASN A 524 -3.47 -26.36 -7.26
CA ASN A 524 -3.77 -27.76 -6.95
C ASN A 524 -2.79 -28.48 -6.02
N ARG A 525 -1.83 -27.77 -5.43
CA ARG A 525 -1.01 -28.35 -4.37
C ARG A 525 -1.75 -28.37 -3.03
N LEU A 526 -1.60 -29.46 -2.30
CA LEU A 526 -1.87 -29.51 -0.87
C LEU A 526 -0.66 -28.93 -0.13
N LYS A 527 -0.87 -27.90 0.68
CA LYS A 527 0.16 -27.34 1.56
C LYS A 527 -0.09 -27.72 3.00
N PHE A 528 0.97 -28.07 3.72
CA PHE A 528 0.97 -28.31 5.16
C PHE A 528 1.82 -27.25 5.85
N THR A 529 1.32 -26.68 6.96
CA THR A 529 2.00 -25.61 7.70
C THR A 529 2.02 -25.92 9.19
N ILE A 530 3.14 -25.57 9.87
CA ILE A 530 3.26 -25.51 11.33
C ILE A 530 3.60 -24.06 11.72
N GLU A 531 2.83 -23.46 12.61
CA GLU A 531 2.99 -22.06 12.99
C GLU A 531 2.89 -21.84 14.50
N VAL A 532 3.77 -21.01 15.02
CA VAL A 532 3.72 -20.46 16.39
C VAL A 532 2.74 -19.29 16.41
N GLY A 533 1.77 -19.37 17.30
CA GLY A 533 0.68 -18.41 17.46
C GLY A 533 1.07 -17.11 18.18
N PRO A 534 0.08 -16.22 18.38
CA PRO A 534 0.24 -14.89 18.94
C PRO A 534 0.32 -14.90 20.46
N LEU A 535 1.46 -15.35 20.98
CA LEU A 535 1.80 -15.26 22.40
C LEU A 535 2.25 -13.85 22.78
N GLU A 536 2.41 -13.60 24.09
CA GLU A 536 3.11 -12.42 24.59
C GLU A 536 4.52 -12.34 24.00
N SER A 537 4.96 -11.15 23.59
CA SER A 537 6.15 -10.97 22.74
C SER A 537 7.40 -11.63 23.35
N ASP A 538 7.63 -11.46 24.65
CA ASP A 538 8.76 -12.07 25.36
C ASP A 538 8.67 -13.60 25.36
N LYS A 539 7.47 -14.15 25.56
CA LYS A 539 7.22 -15.61 25.58
C LYS A 539 7.32 -16.24 24.21
N ARG A 540 6.87 -15.53 23.17
CA ARG A 540 7.03 -15.96 21.78
C ARG A 540 8.50 -16.00 21.39
N ILE A 541 9.26 -14.96 21.70
CA ILE A 541 10.70 -14.89 21.41
C ILE A 541 11.45 -15.98 22.20
N GLU A 542 11.11 -16.18 23.46
CA GLU A 542 11.65 -17.28 24.30
C GLU A 542 11.41 -18.65 23.63
N PHE A 543 10.20 -18.90 23.15
CA PHE A 543 9.88 -20.15 22.47
C PHE A 543 10.63 -20.34 21.14
N LEU A 544 10.72 -19.27 20.33
CA LEU A 544 11.48 -19.29 19.08
C LEU A 544 12.98 -19.51 19.29
N ASN A 545 13.55 -18.94 20.36
CA ASN A 545 14.95 -19.17 20.73
C ASN A 545 15.19 -20.63 21.12
N ARG A 546 14.29 -21.24 21.90
CA ARG A 546 14.37 -22.67 22.23
C ARG A 546 14.29 -23.56 20.98
N LEU A 547 13.46 -23.21 20.01
CA LEU A 547 13.40 -23.93 18.74
C LEU A 547 14.72 -23.80 17.95
N GLU A 548 15.37 -22.63 17.95
CA GLU A 548 16.70 -22.46 17.34
C GLU A 548 17.79 -23.27 18.06
N GLU A 549 17.77 -23.33 19.38
CA GLU A 549 18.68 -24.16 20.18
C GLU A 549 18.55 -25.65 19.82
N LYS A 550 17.35 -26.09 19.42
CA LYS A 550 17.05 -27.43 18.90
C LYS A 550 17.29 -27.57 17.39
N GLY A 551 17.90 -26.57 16.74
CA GLY A 551 18.34 -26.61 15.35
C GLY A 551 17.29 -26.21 14.31
N ILE A 552 16.15 -25.64 14.72
CA ILE A 552 15.13 -25.11 13.79
C ILE A 552 15.55 -23.71 13.32
N LYS A 553 15.63 -23.50 12.02
CA LYS A 553 15.99 -22.18 11.46
C LYS A 553 14.83 -21.20 11.63
N ILE A 554 15.04 -20.13 12.37
CA ILE A 554 14.06 -19.04 12.54
C ILE A 554 14.57 -17.78 11.83
N ASN A 555 13.68 -17.07 11.12
CA ASN A 555 14.03 -15.81 10.48
C ASN A 555 14.25 -14.73 11.56
N PRO A 556 15.34 -13.92 11.50
CA PRO A 556 15.54 -12.84 12.47
C PRO A 556 14.36 -11.87 12.60
N ARG A 557 13.62 -11.61 11.52
CA ARG A 557 12.40 -10.78 11.55
C ARG A 557 11.27 -11.39 12.39
N SER A 558 11.23 -12.72 12.52
CA SER A 558 10.24 -13.41 13.34
C SER A 558 10.40 -13.12 14.84
N LYS A 559 11.58 -12.66 15.27
CA LYS A 559 11.90 -12.32 16.67
C LYS A 559 11.70 -10.84 17.00
N LEU A 560 11.13 -10.06 16.09
CA LEU A 560 10.72 -8.68 16.37
C LEU A 560 9.51 -8.67 17.33
N PRO A 561 9.43 -7.75 18.31
CA PRO A 561 8.33 -7.70 19.28
C PRO A 561 6.93 -7.56 18.65
N GLU A 562 6.85 -6.97 17.46
CA GLU A 562 5.61 -6.71 16.71
C GLU A 562 5.11 -7.94 15.94
N ALA A 563 5.97 -8.96 15.75
CA ALA A 563 5.63 -10.15 14.96
C ALA A 563 4.59 -11.01 15.70
N SER A 564 3.42 -11.19 15.09
CA SER A 564 2.28 -11.84 15.75
C SER A 564 2.27 -13.37 15.62
N TYR A 565 2.85 -13.95 14.58
CA TYR A 565 2.92 -15.41 14.40
C TYR A 565 4.22 -15.77 13.68
N THR A 566 4.64 -17.03 13.69
CA THR A 566 5.85 -17.48 12.97
C THR A 566 5.67 -18.86 12.41
N ARG A 567 5.67 -18.94 11.09
CA ARG A 567 5.75 -20.19 10.36
C ARG A 567 7.12 -20.83 10.59
N ILE A 568 7.12 -22.02 11.19
CA ILE A 568 8.34 -22.78 11.48
C ILE A 568 8.50 -23.98 10.54
N PHE A 569 7.44 -24.35 9.82
CA PHE A 569 7.50 -25.32 8.73
C PHE A 569 6.42 -25.03 7.69
N SER A 570 6.76 -25.26 6.42
CA SER A 570 5.77 -25.47 5.36
C SER A 570 6.27 -26.45 4.31
N GLY A 571 5.40 -27.33 3.84
CA GLY A 571 5.66 -28.23 2.71
C GLY A 571 4.47 -28.25 1.76
N THR A 572 4.71 -28.56 0.48
CA THR A 572 3.66 -28.68 -0.53
C THR A 572 3.77 -29.99 -1.28
N HIS A 573 2.64 -30.56 -1.68
CA HIS A 573 2.54 -31.76 -2.50
C HIS A 573 1.51 -31.53 -3.59
N GLU A 574 1.79 -31.92 -4.82
CA GLU A 574 0.83 -31.83 -5.93
C GLU A 574 -0.27 -32.88 -5.77
N ILE A 575 -1.51 -32.49 -6.07
CA ILE A 575 -2.66 -33.39 -6.15
C ILE A 575 -3.19 -33.32 -7.58
N LEU A 576 -3.22 -34.46 -8.26
CA LEU A 576 -3.65 -34.61 -9.64
C LEU A 576 -5.19 -34.65 -9.71
N ASP A 577 -5.83 -35.40 -8.83
CA ASP A 577 -7.29 -35.51 -8.75
C ASP A 577 -7.80 -35.15 -7.34
N TRP A 578 -8.32 -33.93 -7.20
CA TRP A 578 -8.93 -33.47 -5.95
C TRP A 578 -10.25 -34.16 -5.60
N THR A 579 -10.76 -35.02 -6.48
CA THR A 579 -11.88 -35.91 -6.18
C THR A 579 -11.44 -37.26 -5.59
N ASP A 580 -10.15 -37.60 -5.67
CA ASP A 580 -9.59 -38.81 -5.07
C ASP A 580 -9.17 -38.57 -3.61
N GLU A 581 -10.03 -38.98 -2.69
CA GLU A 581 -9.77 -38.90 -1.25
C GLU A 581 -8.46 -39.60 -0.84
N LYS A 582 -8.11 -40.71 -1.50
CA LYS A 582 -6.91 -41.50 -1.16
C LYS A 582 -5.63 -40.79 -1.57
N GLU A 583 -5.66 -40.09 -2.70
CA GLU A 583 -4.53 -39.28 -3.15
C GLU A 583 -4.25 -38.17 -2.13
N ILE A 584 -5.28 -37.44 -1.71
CA ILE A 584 -5.17 -36.37 -0.72
C ILE A 584 -4.65 -36.91 0.63
N ILE A 585 -5.19 -38.04 1.12
CA ILE A 585 -4.72 -38.67 2.37
C ILE A 585 -3.25 -39.11 2.24
N THR A 586 -2.86 -39.68 1.10
CA THR A 586 -1.47 -40.07 0.84
C THR A 586 -0.54 -38.85 0.86
N ALA A 587 -0.95 -37.75 0.24
CA ALA A 587 -0.22 -36.49 0.26
C ALA A 587 -0.12 -35.89 1.67
N MET A 588 -1.20 -35.92 2.46
CA MET A 588 -1.19 -35.51 3.88
C MET A 588 -0.17 -36.32 4.67
N ASN A 589 -0.20 -37.65 4.53
CA ASN A 589 0.74 -38.56 5.17
C ASN A 589 2.19 -38.28 4.74
N ASN A 590 2.44 -38.02 3.46
CA ASN A 590 3.76 -37.69 2.93
C ASN A 590 4.30 -36.37 3.50
N LEU A 591 3.46 -35.32 3.53
CA LEU A 591 3.81 -34.02 4.09
C LEU A 591 4.06 -34.09 5.60
N TYR A 592 3.23 -34.84 6.32
CA TYR A 592 3.38 -35.04 7.76
C TYR A 592 4.57 -35.93 8.13
N SER A 593 4.95 -36.85 7.23
CA SER A 593 6.10 -37.74 7.37
C SER A 593 7.41 -37.18 6.80
N ASN A 594 7.37 -35.97 6.23
CA ASN A 594 8.54 -35.28 5.70
C ASN A 594 9.62 -35.15 6.79
N SER A 595 10.89 -35.36 6.43
CA SER A 595 12.01 -35.37 7.38
C SER A 595 12.17 -34.03 8.12
N GLU A 596 11.99 -32.90 7.44
CA GLU A 596 12.07 -31.57 8.05
C GLU A 596 10.86 -31.30 8.96
N CYS A 597 9.66 -31.76 8.56
CA CYS A 597 8.48 -31.73 9.42
C CYS A 597 8.71 -32.52 10.71
N LYS A 598 9.22 -33.76 10.61
CA LYS A 598 9.51 -34.61 11.77
C LYS A 598 10.59 -34.03 12.67
N LYS A 599 11.59 -33.34 12.12
CA LYS A 599 12.58 -32.59 12.93
C LYS A 599 11.93 -31.48 13.75
N VAL A 600 11.03 -30.71 13.14
CA VAL A 600 10.30 -29.64 13.85
C VAL A 600 9.42 -30.23 14.96
N ILE A 601 8.66 -31.29 14.68
CA ILE A 601 7.82 -31.96 15.68
C ILE A 601 8.66 -32.55 16.82
N LEU A 602 9.81 -33.17 16.52
CA LEU A 602 10.73 -33.69 17.52
C LEU A 602 11.26 -32.58 18.43
N ALA A 603 11.71 -31.46 17.86
CA ALA A 603 12.20 -30.31 18.63
C ALA A 603 11.13 -29.77 19.60
N ILE A 604 9.88 -29.70 19.14
CA ILE A 604 8.76 -29.25 19.99
C ILE A 604 8.48 -30.28 21.11
N ASN A 605 8.51 -31.57 20.81
CA ASN A 605 8.33 -32.63 21.81
C ASN A 605 9.40 -32.59 22.90
N GLU A 606 10.67 -32.40 22.54
CA GLU A 606 11.75 -32.26 23.53
C GLU A 606 11.52 -31.07 24.47
N ILE A 607 11.07 -29.93 23.93
CA ILE A 607 10.72 -28.75 24.75
C ILE A 607 9.53 -29.08 25.67
N ALA A 608 8.52 -29.79 25.16
CA ALA A 608 7.36 -30.22 25.95
C ALA A 608 7.75 -31.19 27.09
N GLU A 609 8.67 -32.13 26.84
CA GLU A 609 9.19 -33.07 27.84
C GLU A 609 10.02 -32.38 28.92
N GLU A 610 10.85 -31.40 28.54
CA GLU A 610 11.60 -30.57 29.49
C GLU A 610 10.66 -29.83 30.46
N ILE A 611 9.59 -29.24 29.94
CA ILE A 611 8.57 -28.54 30.76
C ILE A 611 7.84 -29.53 31.66
N THR A 612 7.45 -30.70 31.13
CA THR A 612 6.78 -31.75 31.92
C THR A 612 7.66 -32.23 33.07
N THR A 613 8.97 -32.34 32.85
CA THR A 613 9.95 -32.77 33.87
C THR A 613 10.17 -31.70 34.94
N LEU A 614 10.08 -30.41 34.60
CA LEU A 614 10.17 -29.30 35.55
C LEU A 614 8.94 -29.17 36.47
N ILE A 615 7.81 -29.77 36.07
CA ILE A 615 6.52 -29.64 36.76
C ILE A 615 6.20 -30.87 37.64
N ARG A 616 6.90 -31.98 37.42
CA ARG A 616 6.91 -33.15 38.31
C ARG A 616 7.95 -32.99 39.40
#